data_AF-A0AA36UID9-F1
#
_entry.id   AF-A0AA36UID9-F1
#
_cell.length_a   1.000
_cell.length_b   1.000
_cell.length_c   1.000
_cell.angle_alpha   90.00
_cell.angle_beta   90.00
_cell.angle_gamma   90.00
#
_symmetry.space_group_name_H-M   'P 1'
#
loop_
_entity.id
_entity.type
_entity.pdbx_description
1 polymer ?
#
loop_
_entity_poly.entity_id
_entity_poly.type
_entity_poly.pdbx_seq_one_letter_code
_entity_poly.pdbx_strand_id
1 'polypeptide(L)'
;MYELAQTFRKNADLDILAFPQKLICEYWGMDYLPPQADQTAKSIEELCKQQETEVYQSDRVIIATTFGSIKITGRLKPELQQLALLAMQRLDILAQLRGWCFAGTLSEINQQMADDLQRFAVAQANHFQTT
;
A
#
# COMPACT_ATOMS: atom_id res chain seq x y z
N MET A 1 3.29 -8.45 -11.26
CA MET A 1 3.41 -9.53 -10.22
C MET A 1 4.58 -10.45 -10.50
N TYR A 2 5.00 -10.62 -11.76
CA TYR A 2 6.22 -11.35 -12.12
C TYR A 2 7.49 -10.63 -11.64
N GLU A 3 7.49 -9.31 -11.72
CA GLU A 3 8.59 -8.41 -11.36
C GLU A 3 8.89 -8.47 -9.86
N LEU A 4 7.85 -8.44 -9.02
CA LEU A 4 7.97 -8.60 -7.57
C LEU A 4 8.61 -9.95 -7.24
N ALA A 5 8.05 -11.04 -7.76
CA ALA A 5 8.58 -12.38 -7.51
C ALA A 5 10.01 -12.59 -8.00
N GLN A 6 10.37 -12.06 -9.18
CA GLN A 6 11.74 -12.07 -9.72
C GLN A 6 12.70 -11.28 -8.82
N THR A 7 12.29 -10.09 -8.38
CA THR A 7 13.13 -9.20 -7.57
C THR A 7 13.45 -9.83 -6.21
N PHE A 8 12.44 -10.42 -5.55
CA PHE A 8 12.62 -11.12 -4.27
C PHE A 8 13.46 -12.41 -4.37
N ARG A 9 13.31 -13.19 -5.45
CA ARG A 9 14.08 -14.44 -5.61
C ARG A 9 15.56 -14.20 -5.94
N LYS A 10 15.88 -13.07 -6.59
CA LYS A 10 17.23 -12.76 -7.06
C LYS A 10 18.05 -11.96 -6.06
N ASN A 11 17.42 -11.24 -5.13
CA ASN A 11 18.10 -10.39 -4.15
C ASN A 11 17.60 -10.69 -2.74
N ALA A 12 18.36 -11.46 -1.96
CA ALA A 12 18.08 -11.73 -0.55
C ALA A 12 18.09 -10.45 0.30
N ASP A 13 18.84 -9.42 -0.13
CA ASP A 13 18.98 -8.12 0.54
C ASP A 13 18.02 -7.05 0.00
N LEU A 14 16.97 -7.43 -0.74
CA LEU A 14 16.02 -6.45 -1.27
C LEU A 14 15.32 -5.74 -0.10
N ASP A 15 15.50 -4.41 -0.02
CA ASP A 15 14.69 -3.62 0.90
C ASP A 15 13.26 -3.50 0.35
N ILE A 16 12.41 -4.39 0.87
CA ILE A 16 10.98 -4.45 0.58
C ILE A 16 10.29 -3.10 0.79
N LEU A 17 10.77 -2.31 1.76
CA LEU A 17 10.19 -1.00 2.06
C LEU A 17 10.47 0.02 0.95
N ALA A 18 11.65 -0.06 0.33
CA ALA A 18 12.05 0.80 -0.80
C ALA A 18 11.52 0.32 -2.16
N PHE A 19 11.02 -0.92 -2.25
CA PHE A 19 10.56 -1.50 -3.51
C PHE A 19 9.44 -0.70 -4.21
N PRO A 20 8.41 -0.18 -3.52
CA PRO A 20 7.35 0.59 -4.17
C PRO A 20 7.89 1.81 -4.91
N GLN A 21 8.77 2.57 -4.26
CA GLN A 21 9.43 3.73 -4.84
C GLN A 21 10.29 3.32 -6.04
N LYS A 22 11.07 2.25 -5.91
CA LYS A 22 11.91 1.74 -6.99
C LYS A 22 11.08 1.40 -8.23
N LEU A 23 9.98 0.65 -8.06
CA LEU A 23 9.11 0.26 -9.18
C LEU A 23 8.54 1.49 -9.89
N ILE A 24 8.04 2.47 -9.14
CA ILE A 24 7.37 3.65 -9.71
C ILE A 24 8.36 4.59 -10.37
N CYS A 25 9.45 4.94 -9.68
CA CYS A 25 10.42 5.90 -10.20
C CYS A 25 11.29 5.29 -11.30
N GLU A 26 11.88 4.11 -11.08
CA GLU A 26 12.87 3.57 -12.02
C GLU A 26 12.23 2.82 -13.19
N TYR A 27 11.17 2.04 -12.94
CA TYR A 27 10.63 1.17 -13.99
C TYR A 27 9.48 1.83 -14.75
N TRP A 28 8.72 2.71 -14.10
CA TRP A 28 7.59 3.40 -14.73
C TRP A 28 7.89 4.86 -15.08
N GLY A 29 8.98 5.44 -14.55
CA GLY A 29 9.34 6.83 -14.84
C GLY A 29 8.34 7.83 -14.26
N MET A 30 7.68 7.48 -13.16
CA MET A 30 6.64 8.26 -12.51
C MET A 30 7.10 8.77 -11.14
N ASP A 31 6.43 9.81 -10.63
CA ASP A 31 6.68 10.28 -9.27
C ASP A 31 6.04 9.34 -8.24
N TYR A 32 6.83 8.96 -7.23
CA TYR A 32 6.35 8.19 -6.10
C TYR A 32 5.74 9.11 -5.05
N LEU A 33 4.43 8.99 -4.86
CA LEU A 33 3.63 9.85 -3.98
C LEU A 33 2.99 9.02 -2.85
N PRO A 34 3.75 8.58 -1.84
CA PRO A 34 3.22 7.75 -0.77
C PRO A 34 2.15 8.49 0.06
N PRO A 35 1.15 7.77 0.61
CA PRO A 35 0.13 8.37 1.46
C PRO A 35 0.73 8.84 2.79
N GLN A 36 0.22 9.96 3.31
CA GLN A 36 0.62 10.52 4.62
C GLN A 36 -0.54 10.42 5.62
N ALA A 37 -0.22 10.26 6.91
CA ALA A 37 -1.22 10.06 7.95
C ALA A 37 -2.14 11.27 8.18
N ASP A 38 -1.68 12.47 7.83
CA ASP A 38 -2.39 13.75 8.00
C ASP A 38 -3.10 14.22 6.72
N GLN A 39 -3.15 13.38 5.66
CA GLN A 39 -3.86 13.76 4.43
C GLN A 39 -5.37 13.86 4.65
N THR A 40 -5.91 15.03 4.32
CA THR A 40 -7.36 15.30 4.28
C THR A 40 -7.90 15.08 2.86
N ALA A 41 -9.22 14.87 2.74
CA ALA A 41 -9.88 14.77 1.44
C ALA A 41 -9.58 15.96 0.52
N LYS A 42 -9.55 17.18 1.07
CA LYS A 42 -9.18 18.39 0.32
C LYS A 42 -7.73 18.35 -0.17
N SER A 43 -6.78 17.91 0.66
CA SER A 43 -5.38 17.80 0.25
C SER A 43 -5.16 16.71 -0.81
N ILE A 44 -5.91 15.62 -0.72
CA ILE A 44 -5.90 14.54 -1.72
C ILE A 44 -6.49 15.04 -3.04
N GLU A 45 -7.62 15.75 -2.99
CA GLU A 45 -8.24 16.36 -4.15
C GLU A 45 -7.29 17.34 -4.85
N GLU A 46 -6.63 18.22 -4.10
CA GLU A 46 -5.65 19.17 -4.65
C GLU A 46 -4.48 18.46 -5.33
N LEU A 47 -3.91 17.43 -4.68
CA LEU A 47 -2.83 16.63 -5.24
C LEU A 47 -3.26 15.94 -6.56
N CYS A 48 -4.48 15.38 -6.58
CA CYS A 48 -5.01 14.70 -7.74
C CYS A 48 -5.38 15.62 -8.91
N LYS A 49 -5.42 16.96 -8.74
CA LYS A 49 -5.64 17.86 -9.90
C LYS A 49 -4.57 17.73 -10.98
N GLN A 50 -3.35 17.33 -10.59
CA GLN A 50 -2.21 17.20 -11.51
C GLN A 50 -1.60 15.80 -11.51
N GLN A 51 -1.70 15.05 -10.40
CA GLN A 51 -0.94 13.83 -10.18
C GLN A 51 -1.81 12.62 -9.80
N GLU A 52 -3.07 12.58 -10.26
CA GLU A 52 -4.00 11.51 -9.91
C GLU A 52 -3.49 10.12 -10.30
N THR A 53 -2.82 10.01 -11.45
CA THR A 53 -2.29 8.74 -11.93
C THR A 53 -1.16 8.25 -11.02
N GLU A 54 -0.24 9.13 -10.64
CA GLU A 54 0.89 8.88 -9.74
C GLU A 54 0.42 8.51 -8.34
N VAL A 55 -0.58 9.21 -7.80
CA VAL A 55 -1.22 8.90 -6.52
C VAL A 55 -1.82 7.49 -6.55
N TYR A 56 -2.65 7.21 -7.56
CA TYR A 56 -3.34 5.94 -7.70
C TYR A 56 -2.35 4.76 -7.85
N GLN A 57 -1.32 4.93 -8.68
CA GLN A 57 -0.31 3.90 -8.87
C GLN A 57 0.57 3.70 -7.63
N SER A 58 0.91 4.77 -6.92
CA SER A 58 1.61 4.71 -5.63
C SER A 58 0.87 3.83 -4.63
N ASP A 59 -0.43 4.08 -4.43
CA ASP A 59 -1.24 3.30 -3.50
C ASP A 59 -1.33 1.83 -3.89
N ARG A 60 -1.56 1.55 -5.18
CA ARG A 60 -1.67 0.17 -5.67
C ARG A 60 -0.37 -0.61 -5.52
N VAL A 61 0.76 0.01 -5.83
CA VAL A 61 2.07 -0.65 -5.71
C VAL A 61 2.40 -0.92 -4.25
N ILE A 62 2.11 0.03 -3.35
CA ILE A 62 2.29 -0.16 -1.91
C ILE A 62 1.49 -1.37 -1.45
N ILE A 63 0.18 -1.41 -1.72
CA ILE A 63 -0.70 -2.53 -1.32
C ILE A 63 -0.19 -3.86 -1.89
N ALA A 64 0.13 -3.90 -3.19
CA ALA A 64 0.64 -5.11 -3.83
C ALA A 64 1.98 -5.58 -3.24
N THR A 65 2.86 -4.66 -2.89
CA THR A 65 4.16 -4.96 -2.27
C THR A 65 3.96 -5.53 -0.87
N THR A 66 3.05 -4.96 -0.08
CA THR A 66 2.72 -5.45 1.27
C THR A 66 2.23 -6.90 1.25
N PHE A 67 1.20 -7.20 0.46
CA PHE A 67 0.68 -8.56 0.36
C PHE A 67 1.65 -9.53 -0.31
N GLY A 68 2.39 -9.06 -1.31
CA GLY A 68 3.43 -9.85 -1.95
C GLY A 68 4.59 -10.20 -1.01
N SER A 69 5.01 -9.27 -0.14
CA SER A 69 6.00 -9.51 0.91
C SER A 69 5.55 -10.63 1.84
N ILE A 70 4.30 -10.58 2.32
CA ILE A 70 3.73 -11.62 3.18
C ILE A 70 3.76 -12.97 2.46
N LYS A 71 3.29 -13.02 1.21
CA LYS A 71 3.23 -14.26 0.42
C LYS A 71 4.62 -14.87 0.18
N ILE A 72 5.63 -14.04 -0.02
CA ILE A 72 6.98 -14.50 -0.38
C ILE A 72 7.81 -14.85 0.86
N THR A 73 7.75 -14.02 1.90
CA THR A 73 8.66 -14.10 3.05
C THR A 73 7.99 -14.64 4.31
N GLY A 74 6.66 -14.70 4.34
CA GLY A 74 5.90 -14.99 5.56
C GLY A 74 6.03 -13.90 6.63
N ARG A 75 6.54 -12.71 6.28
CA ARG A 75 6.81 -11.61 7.21
C ARG A 75 6.24 -10.29 6.69
N LEU A 76 5.88 -9.43 7.63
CA LEU A 76 5.37 -8.08 7.41
C LEU A 76 6.15 -7.08 8.28
N LYS A 77 6.75 -6.08 7.63
CA LYS A 77 7.35 -4.93 8.34
C LYS A 77 6.23 -3.98 8.82
N PRO A 78 6.27 -3.47 10.08
CA PRO A 78 5.26 -2.54 10.59
C PRO A 78 5.11 -1.26 9.75
N GLU A 79 6.21 -0.75 9.19
CA GLU A 79 6.20 0.44 8.33
C GLU A 79 5.40 0.19 7.05
N LEU A 80 5.58 -0.99 6.46
CA LEU A 80 4.89 -1.40 5.24
C LEU A 80 3.41 -1.71 5.50
N GLN A 81 3.08 -2.19 6.70
CA GLN A 81 1.71 -2.32 7.16
C GLN A 81 1.02 -0.95 7.23
N GLN A 82 1.61 0.00 7.96
CA GLN A 82 1.04 1.34 8.12
C GLN A 82 0.83 2.02 6.76
N LEU A 83 1.83 1.91 5.88
CA LEU A 83 1.77 2.51 4.56
C LEU A 83 0.62 1.93 3.70
N ALA A 84 0.39 0.62 3.77
CA ALA A 84 -0.73 -0.01 3.06
C ALA A 84 -2.11 0.37 3.62
N LEU A 85 -2.24 0.50 4.94
CA LEU A 85 -3.48 0.98 5.56
C LEU A 85 -3.82 2.39 5.10
N LEU A 86 -2.83 3.29 5.07
CA LEU A 86 -2.99 4.65 4.57
C LEU A 86 -3.31 4.67 3.06
N ALA A 87 -2.70 3.79 2.27
CA ALA A 87 -2.97 3.67 0.84
C ALA A 87 -4.42 3.24 0.56
N MET A 88 -4.91 2.24 1.30
CA MET A 88 -6.30 1.78 1.20
C MET A 88 -7.28 2.90 1.58
N GLN A 89 -7.01 3.63 2.66
CA GLN A 89 -7.83 4.78 3.08
C GLN A 89 -7.84 5.89 2.02
N ARG A 90 -6.68 6.21 1.43
CA ARG A 90 -6.58 7.23 0.38
C ARG A 90 -7.34 6.84 -0.88
N LEU A 91 -7.32 5.56 -1.26
CA LEU A 91 -8.12 5.04 -2.38
C LEU A 91 -9.63 5.12 -2.11
N ASP A 92 -10.08 4.86 -0.89
CA ASP A 92 -11.48 5.04 -0.50
C ASP A 92 -11.92 6.50 -0.61
N ILE A 93 -11.09 7.43 -0.12
CA ILE A 93 -11.35 8.87 -0.25
C ILE A 93 -11.41 9.29 -1.72
N LEU A 94 -10.47 8.81 -2.55
CA LEU A 94 -10.47 9.11 -3.98
C LEU A 94 -11.74 8.58 -4.66
N ALA A 95 -12.19 7.37 -4.34
CA ALA A 95 -13.43 6.81 -4.87
C ALA A 95 -14.65 7.67 -4.50
N GLN A 96 -14.72 8.18 -3.26
CA GLN A 96 -15.79 9.09 -2.83
C GLN A 96 -15.73 10.43 -3.58
N LEU A 97 -14.54 11.03 -3.72
CA LEU A 97 -14.35 12.29 -4.46
C LEU A 97 -14.73 12.18 -5.94
N ARG A 98 -14.63 10.98 -6.52
CA ARG A 98 -15.01 10.71 -7.92
C ARG A 98 -16.45 10.22 -8.09
N GLY A 99 -17.20 10.06 -6.99
CA GLY A 99 -18.57 9.55 -7.01
C GLY A 99 -18.67 8.07 -7.43
N TRP A 100 -17.58 7.30 -7.31
CA TRP A 100 -17.56 5.87 -7.62
C TRP A 100 -18.17 5.03 -6.50
N CYS A 101 -18.24 5.58 -5.29
CA CYS A 101 -18.96 5.02 -4.17
C CYS A 101 -19.81 6.10 -3.49
N PHE A 102 -20.75 5.68 -2.65
CA PHE A 102 -21.61 6.61 -1.91
C PHE A 102 -20.81 7.32 -0.81
N ALA A 103 -21.10 8.60 -0.57
CA ALA A 103 -20.40 9.37 0.46
C ALA A 103 -20.55 8.70 1.83
N GLY A 104 -19.42 8.45 2.51
CA GLY A 104 -19.41 7.72 3.78
C GLY A 104 -19.41 6.19 3.66
N THR A 105 -19.35 5.63 2.46
CA THR A 105 -19.11 4.19 2.27
C THR A 105 -17.63 3.90 2.01
N LEU A 106 -17.13 2.86 2.68
CA LEU A 106 -15.79 2.31 2.45
C LEU A 106 -15.90 1.15 1.45
N SER A 107 -14.84 0.90 0.68
CA SER A 107 -14.77 -0.28 -0.15
C SER A 107 -14.75 -1.53 0.74
N GLU A 108 -15.70 -2.44 0.54
CA GLU A 108 -15.74 -3.74 1.25
C GLU A 108 -14.43 -4.52 1.05
N ILE A 109 -13.82 -4.38 -0.14
CA ILE A 109 -12.55 -5.03 -0.47
C ILE A 109 -11.40 -4.39 0.32
N ASN A 110 -11.33 -3.07 0.39
CA ASN A 110 -10.29 -2.39 1.17
C ASN A 110 -10.44 -2.66 2.67
N GLN A 111 -11.69 -2.72 3.16
CA GLN A 111 -11.97 -3.09 4.54
C GLN A 111 -11.49 -4.50 4.84
N GLN A 112 -11.83 -5.49 4.00
CA GLN A 112 -11.39 -6.86 4.17
C GLN A 112 -9.86 -6.99 4.13
N MET A 113 -9.20 -6.30 3.18
CA MET A 113 -7.74 -6.28 3.10
C MET A 113 -7.09 -5.65 4.36
N ALA A 114 -7.66 -4.56 4.89
CA ALA A 114 -7.16 -3.93 6.10
C ALA A 114 -7.31 -4.84 7.33
N ASP A 115 -8.47 -5.49 7.48
CA ASP A 115 -8.74 -6.44 8.56
C ASP A 115 -7.77 -7.63 8.52
N ASP A 116 -7.56 -8.21 7.35
CA ASP A 116 -6.63 -9.33 7.16
C ASP A 116 -5.19 -8.92 7.48
N LEU A 117 -4.79 -7.73 7.06
CA LEU A 117 -3.46 -7.20 7.33
C LEU A 117 -3.23 -6.96 8.83
N GLN A 118 -4.22 -6.41 9.53
CA GLN A 118 -4.17 -6.22 10.98
C GLN A 118 -4.11 -7.55 11.73
N ARG A 119 -4.94 -8.53 11.35
CA ARG A 119 -4.92 -9.89 11.93
C ARG A 119 -3.56 -10.56 11.75
N PHE A 120 -2.97 -10.44 10.56
CA PHE A 120 -1.64 -10.98 10.28
C PHE A 120 -0.57 -10.35 11.19
N ALA A 121 -0.59 -9.04 11.36
CA ALA A 121 0.37 -8.33 12.21
C ALA A 121 0.29 -8.76 13.68
N VAL A 122 -0.93 -8.93 14.21
CA VAL A 122 -1.15 -9.45 15.58
C VAL A 122 -0.62 -10.88 15.71
N ALA A 123 -0.95 -11.76 14.77
CA ALA A 123 -0.48 -13.14 14.79
C ALA A 123 1.05 -13.23 14.73
N GLN A 124 1.68 -12.42 13.88
CA GLN A 124 3.12 -12.31 13.78
C GLN A 124 3.75 -11.84 15.11
N ALA A 125 3.23 -10.77 15.71
CA ALA A 125 3.75 -10.25 16.98
C ALA A 125 3.69 -11.27 18.12
N ASN A 126 2.59 -12.02 18.21
CA ASN A 126 2.42 -13.07 19.22
C ASN A 126 3.40 -14.24 19.01
N HIS A 127 3.71 -14.58 17.76
CA HIS A 127 4.67 -15.63 17.45
C HIS A 127 6.09 -15.28 17.93
N PHE A 128 6.48 -14.00 17.85
CA PHE A 128 7.79 -13.53 18.35
C PHE A 128 7.87 -13.37 19.88
N GLN A 129 6.75 -13.37 20.60
CA GLN A 129 6.73 -13.30 22.08
C GLN A 129 6.83 -14.67 22.76
N THR A 130 6.70 -15.76 22.00
CA THR A 130 6.62 -17.14 22.53
C THR A 130 7.88 -17.98 22.24
N THR A 131 8.88 -17.38 21.60
CA THR A 131 10.21 -17.95 21.29
C THR A 131 11.30 -17.19 22.02
#